data_AF-A0AAU9FCL9-F1
#
_entry.id   AF-A0AAU9FCL9-F1
#
_cell.length_a   1.000
_cell.length_b   1.000
_cell.length_c   1.000
_cell.angle_alpha   90.00
_cell.angle_beta   90.00
_cell.angle_gamma   90.00
#
_symmetry.space_group_name_H-M   'P 1'
#
loop_
_entity.id
_entity.type
_entity.pdbx_description
1 polymer ?
#
loop_
_entity_poly.entity_id
_entity_poly.type
_entity_poly.pdbx_seq_one_letter_code
_entity_poly.pdbx_strand_id
1 'polypeptide(L)'
;MKLFFTLILCIWMQLASSVTYDDWKRALEIDAMIKAELENIKGFVYGNAEYKGWHSYLIEALAMGLEHNQKKLANLQSYQKYNSTRLDLENQLWRLCNDLQLKIRGFCYKFYRTLRDDAVRTLKQSNADKASIINKIQHIKCDKMQKGKEEDYA
;
A
#
# COMPACT_ATOMS: atom_id res chain seq x y z
N MET A 1 -22.59 -55.63 -8.55
CA MET A 1 -22.90 -54.70 -7.44
C MET A 1 -21.77 -53.71 -7.12
N LYS A 2 -20.48 -54.12 -7.03
CA LYS A 2 -19.37 -53.19 -6.74
C LYS A 2 -19.20 -52.04 -7.76
N LEU A 3 -19.31 -52.33 -9.06
CA LEU A 3 -19.17 -51.34 -10.14
C LEU A 3 -20.27 -50.26 -10.13
N PHE A 4 -21.49 -50.63 -9.73
CA PHE A 4 -22.62 -49.70 -9.66
C PHE A 4 -22.47 -48.72 -8.50
N PHE A 5 -21.97 -49.19 -7.35
CA PHE A 5 -21.65 -48.34 -6.20
C PHE A 5 -20.52 -47.36 -6.49
N THR A 6 -19.47 -47.79 -7.19
CA THR A 6 -18.38 -46.87 -7.61
C THR A 6 -18.87 -45.82 -8.60
N LEU A 7 -19.78 -46.18 -9.52
CA LEU A 7 -20.32 -45.24 -10.49
C LEU A 7 -21.25 -44.21 -9.82
N ILE A 8 -22.06 -44.64 -8.85
CA ILE A 8 -22.89 -43.76 -8.02
C ILE A 8 -22.02 -42.83 -7.17
N LEU A 9 -20.92 -43.32 -6.59
CA LEU A 9 -19.95 -42.51 -5.82
C LEU A 9 -19.23 -41.48 -6.70
N CYS A 10 -18.81 -41.85 -7.91
CA CYS A 10 -18.19 -40.90 -8.85
C CYS A 10 -19.18 -39.81 -9.29
N ILE A 11 -20.42 -40.18 -9.59
CA ILE A 11 -21.50 -39.25 -9.94
C ILE A 11 -21.83 -38.34 -8.75
N TRP A 12 -21.92 -38.87 -7.53
CA TRP A 12 -22.10 -38.07 -6.31
C TRP A 12 -20.93 -37.12 -6.05
N MET A 13 -19.68 -37.55 -6.27
CA MET A 13 -18.52 -36.69 -6.11
C MET A 13 -18.47 -35.56 -7.17
N GLN A 14 -18.91 -35.83 -8.40
CA GLN A 14 -19.01 -34.81 -9.46
C GLN A 14 -20.21 -33.87 -9.27
N LEU A 15 -21.34 -34.35 -8.73
CA LEU A 15 -22.46 -33.50 -8.32
C LEU A 15 -22.20 -32.73 -7.02
N ALA A 16 -21.25 -33.19 -6.19
CA ALA A 16 -20.83 -32.50 -4.97
C ALA A 16 -19.79 -31.39 -5.23
N SER A 17 -19.20 -31.29 -6.43
CA SER A 17 -18.40 -30.11 -6.76
C SER A 17 -19.34 -28.92 -7.02
N SER A 18 -19.58 -28.13 -5.98
CA SER A 18 -20.48 -26.96 -5.96
C SER A 18 -19.96 -25.74 -6.75
N VAL A 19 -18.96 -25.95 -7.62
CA VAL A 19 -18.23 -24.89 -8.30
C VAL A 19 -18.93 -24.59 -9.62
N THR A 20 -19.48 -23.38 -9.72
CA THR A 20 -20.21 -22.94 -10.92
C THR A 20 -19.26 -22.31 -11.95
N TYR A 21 -19.72 -22.20 -13.20
CA TYR A 21 -19.01 -21.41 -14.22
C TYR A 21 -18.77 -19.96 -13.78
N ASP A 22 -19.72 -19.38 -13.05
CA ASP A 22 -19.60 -18.01 -12.52
C ASP A 22 -18.50 -17.90 -11.46
N ASP A 23 -18.26 -18.95 -10.66
CA ASP A 23 -17.16 -18.97 -9.69
C ASP A 23 -15.80 -18.99 -10.40
N TRP A 24 -15.67 -19.75 -11.49
CA TRP A 24 -14.48 -19.73 -12.33
C TRP A 24 -14.24 -18.37 -12.97
N LYS A 25 -15.28 -17.77 -13.54
CA LYS A 25 -15.20 -16.44 -14.14
C LYS A 25 -14.74 -15.39 -13.12
N ARG A 26 -15.35 -15.38 -11.93
CA ARG A 26 -14.96 -14.48 -10.83
C ARG A 26 -13.53 -14.70 -10.38
N ALA A 27 -13.09 -15.96 -10.26
CA ALA A 27 -11.71 -16.28 -9.89
C ALA A 27 -10.71 -15.65 -10.87
N LEU A 28 -10.96 -15.82 -12.17
CA LEU A 28 -10.13 -15.26 -13.24
C LEU A 28 -10.10 -13.72 -13.23
N GLU A 29 -11.25 -13.08 -13.03
CA GLU A 29 -11.35 -11.62 -12.92
C GLU A 29 -10.53 -11.10 -11.73
N ILE A 30 -10.68 -11.72 -10.55
CA ILE A 30 -9.92 -11.34 -9.35
C ILE A 30 -8.42 -11.54 -9.58
N ASP A 31 -8.01 -12.65 -10.20
CA ASP A 31 -6.60 -12.93 -10.49
C ASP A 31 -6.00 -11.92 -11.47
N ALA A 32 -6.75 -11.51 -12.48
CA ALA A 32 -6.33 -10.47 -13.41
C ALA A 32 -6.11 -9.13 -12.67
N MET A 33 -7.01 -8.77 -11.75
CA MET A 33 -6.86 -7.56 -10.94
C MET A 33 -5.66 -7.64 -10.00
N ILE A 34 -5.43 -8.77 -9.32
CA ILE A 34 -4.27 -8.96 -8.45
C ILE A 34 -2.97 -8.84 -9.27
N LYS A 35 -2.89 -9.48 -10.44
CA LYS A 35 -1.71 -9.38 -11.32
C LYS A 35 -1.45 -7.93 -11.74
N ALA A 36 -2.50 -7.20 -12.12
CA ALA A 36 -2.36 -5.79 -12.48
C ALA A 36 -1.80 -4.95 -11.31
N GLU A 37 -2.21 -5.20 -10.06
CA GLU A 37 -1.66 -4.51 -8.89
C GLU A 37 -0.20 -4.89 -8.60
N LEU A 38 0.19 -6.15 -8.83
CA LEU A 38 1.56 -6.64 -8.66
C LEU A 38 2.51 -6.09 -9.74
N GLU A 39 2.01 -5.82 -10.94
CA GLU A 39 2.79 -5.25 -12.05
C GLU A 39 2.88 -3.71 -11.96
N ASN A 40 1.83 -3.05 -11.44
CA ASN A 40 1.72 -1.59 -11.41
C ASN A 40 2.33 -0.96 -10.15
N ILE A 41 3.57 -1.30 -9.86
CA ILE A 41 4.29 -0.80 -8.67
C ILE A 41 4.66 0.68 -8.84
N LYS A 42 4.22 1.53 -7.90
CA LYS A 42 4.44 2.99 -7.91
C LYS A 42 5.01 3.50 -6.58
N GLY A 43 5.69 4.64 -6.62
CA GLY A 43 6.15 5.35 -5.42
C GLY A 43 7.37 4.72 -4.74
N PHE A 44 7.54 4.99 -3.44
CA PHE A 44 8.77 4.71 -2.69
C PHE A 44 8.76 3.33 -2.00
N VAL A 45 8.59 2.27 -2.79
CA VAL A 45 8.44 0.89 -2.28
C VAL A 45 9.75 0.20 -1.91
N TYR A 46 10.87 0.61 -2.50
CA TYR A 46 12.15 -0.07 -2.29
C TYR A 46 12.66 0.13 -0.87
N GLY A 47 12.85 -0.98 -0.15
CA GLY A 47 13.25 -0.97 1.26
C GLY A 47 12.09 -0.79 2.25
N ASN A 48 10.85 -0.72 1.77
CA ASN A 48 9.67 -0.63 2.63
C ASN A 48 9.19 -2.02 3.08
N ALA A 49 9.42 -2.35 4.34
CA ALA A 49 9.05 -3.66 4.91
C ALA A 49 7.53 -3.89 4.95
N GLU A 50 6.75 -2.86 5.25
CA GLU A 50 5.29 -2.92 5.28
C GLU A 50 4.73 -3.22 3.88
N TYR A 51 5.23 -2.51 2.86
CA TYR A 51 4.85 -2.77 1.46
C TYR A 51 5.22 -4.19 1.05
N LYS A 52 6.43 -4.68 1.40
CA LYS A 52 6.84 -6.05 1.11
C LYS A 52 5.88 -7.09 1.72
N GLY A 53 5.39 -6.84 2.95
CA GLY A 53 4.39 -7.68 3.59
C GLY A 53 3.07 -7.71 2.80
N TRP A 54 2.54 -6.54 2.45
CA TRP A 54 1.32 -6.41 1.65
C TRP A 54 1.45 -7.01 0.25
N HIS A 55 2.61 -6.86 -0.38
CA HIS A 55 2.89 -7.44 -1.69
C HIS A 55 2.97 -8.97 -1.63
N SER A 56 3.60 -9.53 -0.59
CA SER A 56 3.64 -10.98 -0.36
C SER A 56 2.24 -11.52 -0.08
N TYR A 57 1.44 -10.78 0.68
CA TYR A 57 0.03 -11.11 0.95
C TYR A 57 -0.83 -11.20 -0.31
N LEU A 58 -0.59 -10.33 -1.30
CA LEU A 58 -1.25 -10.43 -2.61
C LEU A 58 -0.79 -11.64 -3.42
N ILE A 59 0.51 -11.98 -3.38
CA ILE A 59 1.03 -13.19 -4.04
C ILE A 59 0.37 -14.44 -3.44
N GLU A 60 0.24 -14.50 -2.11
CA GLU A 60 -0.46 -15.59 -1.43
C GLU A 60 -1.94 -15.66 -1.83
N ALA A 61 -2.61 -14.51 -1.96
CA ALA A 61 -3.99 -14.45 -2.45
C ALA A 61 -4.11 -15.01 -3.87
N LEU A 62 -3.18 -14.68 -4.76
CA LEU A 62 -3.16 -15.20 -6.13
C LEU A 62 -3.02 -16.73 -6.19
N ALA A 63 -2.26 -17.32 -5.25
CA ALA A 63 -2.08 -18.75 -5.15
C ALA A 63 -3.30 -19.52 -4.59
N MET A 64 -4.29 -18.82 -4.04
CA MET A 64 -5.51 -19.46 -3.52
C MET A 64 -6.38 -19.99 -4.65
N GLY A 65 -7.00 -21.16 -4.43
CA GLY A 65 -7.99 -21.74 -5.33
C GLY A 65 -9.31 -20.95 -5.36
N LEU A 66 -10.17 -21.35 -6.29
CA LEU A 66 -11.47 -20.72 -6.55
C LEU A 66 -12.45 -20.80 -5.37
N GLU A 67 -12.27 -21.77 -4.48
CA GLU A 67 -13.04 -21.94 -3.25
C GLU A 67 -12.83 -20.78 -2.26
N HIS A 68 -11.82 -19.96 -2.50
CA HIS A 68 -11.47 -18.81 -1.69
C HIS A 68 -11.69 -17.47 -2.38
N ASN A 69 -12.49 -17.40 -3.46
CA ASN A 69 -12.77 -16.17 -4.20
C ASN A 69 -13.14 -14.98 -3.32
N GLN A 70 -14.02 -15.16 -2.32
CA GLN A 70 -14.40 -14.09 -1.40
C GLN A 70 -13.22 -13.55 -0.59
N LYS A 71 -12.33 -14.45 -0.15
CA LYS A 71 -11.12 -14.09 0.59
C LYS A 71 -10.11 -13.40 -0.32
N LYS A 72 -9.92 -13.89 -1.55
CA LYS A 72 -9.06 -13.25 -2.57
C LYS A 72 -9.50 -11.80 -2.83
N LEU A 73 -10.80 -11.61 -3.04
CA LEU A 73 -11.37 -10.28 -3.24
C LEU A 73 -11.16 -9.36 -2.03
N ALA A 74 -11.41 -9.85 -0.82
CA ALA A 74 -11.18 -9.08 0.40
C ALA A 74 -9.70 -8.69 0.58
N ASN A 75 -8.78 -9.59 0.22
CA ASN A 75 -7.34 -9.34 0.27
C ASN A 75 -6.92 -8.26 -0.73
N LEU A 76 -7.42 -8.34 -1.96
CA LEU A 76 -7.21 -7.33 -3.00
C LEU A 76 -7.71 -5.95 -2.54
N GLN A 77 -8.94 -5.86 -2.04
CA GLN A 77 -9.52 -4.61 -1.55
C GLN A 77 -8.72 -4.02 -0.38
N SER A 78 -8.26 -4.87 0.54
CA SER A 78 -7.42 -4.45 1.67
C SER A 78 -6.09 -3.88 1.20
N TYR A 79 -5.43 -4.56 0.25
CA TYR A 79 -4.21 -4.06 -0.39
C TYR A 79 -4.45 -2.72 -1.09
N GLN A 80 -5.52 -2.58 -1.88
CA GLN A 80 -5.83 -1.34 -2.60
C GLN A 80 -6.06 -0.16 -1.65
N LYS A 81 -6.77 -0.40 -0.53
CA LYS A 81 -6.96 0.61 0.51
C LYS A 81 -5.64 1.01 1.17
N TYR A 82 -4.79 0.03 1.49
CA TYR A 82 -3.45 0.28 2.00
C TYR A 82 -2.60 1.10 1.00
N ASN A 83 -2.57 0.67 -0.26
CA ASN A 83 -1.70 1.22 -1.30
C ASN A 83 -2.11 2.65 -1.69
N SER A 84 -3.42 2.93 -1.77
CA SER A 84 -3.93 4.29 -1.99
C SER A 84 -3.54 5.24 -0.86
N THR A 85 -3.68 4.80 0.40
CA THR A 85 -3.24 5.58 1.58
C THR A 85 -1.73 5.83 1.54
N ARG A 86 -0.94 4.80 1.20
CA ARG A 86 0.53 4.91 1.09
C ARG A 86 0.93 5.97 0.06
N LEU A 87 0.36 5.89 -1.14
CA LEU A 87 0.67 6.82 -2.24
C LEU A 87 0.26 8.26 -1.91
N ASP A 88 -0.88 8.45 -1.24
CA ASP A 88 -1.31 9.78 -0.78
C ASP A 88 -0.30 10.38 0.23
N LEU A 89 0.10 9.59 1.23
CA LEU A 89 1.10 10.01 2.22
C LEU A 89 2.47 10.30 1.58
N GLU A 90 2.89 9.51 0.59
CA GLU A 90 4.11 9.77 -0.18
C GLU A 90 4.03 11.08 -0.96
N ASN A 91 2.88 11.38 -1.58
CA ASN A 91 2.66 12.65 -2.27
C ASN A 91 2.68 13.85 -1.31
N GLN A 92 2.08 13.71 -0.12
CA GLN A 92 2.12 14.74 0.91
C GLN A 92 3.56 14.99 1.39
N LEU A 93 4.31 13.92 1.68
CA LEU A 93 5.72 14.02 2.06
C LEU A 93 6.58 14.65 0.96
N TRP A 94 6.33 14.30 -0.30
CA TRP A 94 7.04 14.88 -1.43
C TRP A 94 6.83 16.40 -1.53
N ARG A 95 5.59 16.86 -1.35
CA ARG A 95 5.28 18.31 -1.29
C ARG A 95 6.01 18.98 -0.13
N LEU A 96 5.94 18.40 1.06
CA LEU A 96 6.67 18.91 2.23
C LEU A 96 8.18 18.99 1.99
N CYS A 97 8.78 18.00 1.33
CA CYS A 97 10.20 18.04 0.98
C CYS A 97 10.54 19.25 0.10
N ASN A 98 9.69 19.57 -0.88
CA ASN A 98 9.88 20.72 -1.76
C ASN A 98 9.67 22.04 -1.01
N ASP A 99 8.64 22.14 -0.18
CA ASP A 99 8.38 23.34 0.63
C ASP A 99 9.52 23.60 1.62
N LEU A 100 10.04 22.55 2.25
CA LEU A 100 11.19 22.64 3.15
C LEU A 100 12.45 23.06 2.41
N GLN A 101 12.66 22.56 1.19
CA GLN A 101 13.83 22.90 0.37
C GLN A 101 13.93 24.41 0.11
N LEU A 102 12.80 25.08 -0.14
CA LEU A 102 12.74 26.53 -0.35
C LEU A 102 13.12 27.32 0.92
N LYS A 103 12.83 26.75 2.09
CA LYS A 103 13.12 27.35 3.41
C LYS A 103 14.55 27.12 3.90
N ILE A 104 15.36 26.29 3.23
CA ILE A 104 16.78 26.04 3.61
C ILE A 104 17.63 27.27 3.28
N ARG A 105 17.56 28.30 4.13
CA ARG A 105 18.36 29.52 4.03
C ARG A 105 18.47 30.25 5.37
N GLY A 106 19.33 31.26 5.43
CA GLY A 106 19.51 32.12 6.60
C GLY A 106 19.86 31.35 7.88
N PHE A 107 19.42 31.86 9.03
CA PHE A 107 19.76 31.30 10.35
C PHE A 107 19.08 29.96 10.68
N CYS A 108 18.04 29.58 9.93
CA CYS A 108 17.27 28.35 10.14
C CYS A 108 17.63 27.23 9.14
N TYR A 109 18.65 27.42 8.30
CA TYR A 109 18.98 26.45 7.24
C TYR A 109 19.22 25.02 7.77
N LYS A 110 19.93 24.87 8.90
CA LYS A 110 20.19 23.53 9.50
C LYS A 110 18.89 22.86 9.93
N PHE A 111 18.00 23.62 10.54
CA PHE A 111 16.72 23.12 11.02
C PHE A 111 15.86 22.59 9.88
N TYR A 112 15.64 23.38 8.83
CA TYR A 112 14.86 22.94 7.67
C TYR A 112 15.54 21.82 6.87
N ARG A 113 16.88 21.81 6.81
CA ARG A 113 17.62 20.69 6.21
C ARG A 113 17.36 19.39 6.98
N THR A 114 17.45 19.39 8.30
CA THR A 114 17.14 18.21 9.11
C THR A 114 15.71 17.71 8.90
N LEU A 115 14.72 18.62 8.89
CA LEU A 115 13.33 18.23 8.63
C LEU A 115 13.13 17.62 7.24
N ARG A 116 13.81 18.17 6.23
CA ARG A 116 13.77 17.64 4.86
C ARG A 116 14.39 16.25 4.80
N ASP A 117 15.55 16.07 5.43
CA ASP A 117 16.25 14.78 5.46
C ASP A 117 15.40 13.71 6.18
N ASP A 118 14.72 14.10 7.28
CA ASP A 118 13.75 13.25 7.97
C ASP A 118 12.56 12.87 7.06
N ALA A 119 11.99 13.83 6.34
CA ALA A 119 10.89 13.58 5.40
C ALA A 119 11.31 12.62 4.28
N VAL A 120 12.46 12.87 3.64
CA VAL A 120 13.01 12.02 2.57
C VAL A 120 13.25 10.60 3.06
N ARG A 121 13.85 10.44 4.24
CA ARG A 121 14.08 9.12 4.84
C ARG A 121 12.77 8.37 5.10
N THR A 122 11.72 9.10 5.48
CA THR A 122 10.43 8.51 5.88
C THR A 122 9.57 8.07 4.69
N LEU A 123 9.87 8.52 3.46
CA LEU A 123 9.19 8.07 2.24
C LEU A 123 9.18 6.54 2.09
N LYS A 124 10.20 5.84 2.59
CA LYS A 124 10.35 4.38 2.52
C LYS A 124 9.84 3.63 3.75
N GLN A 125 9.29 4.32 4.75
CA GLN A 125 8.85 3.73 6.03
C GLN A 125 7.38 3.33 6.00
N SER A 126 6.83 2.89 7.14
CA SER A 126 5.41 2.51 7.25
C SER A 126 4.47 3.71 7.03
N ASN A 127 3.20 3.46 6.72
CA ASN A 127 2.20 4.54 6.64
C ASN A 127 2.03 5.29 7.97
N ALA A 128 2.16 4.60 9.11
CA ALA A 128 2.11 5.24 10.42
C ALA A 128 3.27 6.24 10.60
N ASP A 129 4.48 5.85 10.21
CA ASP A 129 5.66 6.73 10.29
C ASP A 129 5.52 7.93 9.35
N LYS A 130 5.03 7.71 8.12
CA LYS A 130 4.74 8.79 7.17
C LYS A 130 3.73 9.80 7.74
N ALA A 131 2.62 9.33 8.30
CA ALA A 131 1.61 10.21 8.89
C ALA A 131 2.17 10.97 10.10
N SER A 132 2.97 10.32 10.95
CA SER A 132 3.62 10.93 12.11
C SER A 132 4.56 12.07 11.71
N ILE A 133 5.44 11.85 10.71
CA ILE A 133 6.38 12.88 10.29
C ILE A 133 5.69 14.06 9.59
N ILE A 134 4.63 13.81 8.81
CA ILE A 134 3.80 14.87 8.19
C ILE A 134 3.24 15.78 9.30
N ASN A 135 2.61 15.18 10.31
CA ASN A 135 2.06 15.92 11.44
C ASN A 135 3.14 16.71 12.19
N LYS A 136 4.30 16.10 12.45
CA LYS A 136 5.43 16.78 13.11
C LYS A 136 5.90 18.00 12.32
N ILE A 137 6.13 17.85 11.01
CA ILE A 137 6.67 18.91 10.15
C ILE A 137 5.68 20.08 10.02
N GLN A 138 4.37 19.81 9.93
CA GLN A 138 3.36 20.85 9.78
C GLN A 138 3.24 21.78 11.01
N HIS A 139 3.60 21.29 12.20
CA HIS A 139 3.41 22.03 13.45
C HIS A 139 4.70 22.62 14.02
N ILE A 140 5.88 22.14 13.59
CA ILE A 140 7.16 22.59 14.12
C ILE A 140 7.66 23.86 13.40
N LYS A 141 8.24 24.79 14.15
CA LYS A 141 8.82 26.04 13.63
C LYS A 141 10.25 26.21 14.15
N CYS A 142 11.04 26.99 13.44
CA CYS A 142 12.39 27.33 13.87
C CYS A 142 12.35 28.38 15.00
N ASP A 143 12.98 28.11 16.15
CA ASP A 143 13.00 29.04 17.30
C ASP A 143 13.75 30.34 17.03
N LYS A 144 14.61 30.35 16.00
CA LYS A 144 15.33 31.55 15.55
C LYS A 144 14.53 32.41 14.57
N MET A 145 13.30 32.00 14.25
CA MET A 145 12.42 32.76 13.36
C MET A 145 11.88 33.97 14.14
N GLN A 146 12.25 35.18 13.70
CA GLN A 146 11.73 36.41 14.29
C GLN A 146 10.27 36.61 13.87
N LYS A 147 9.40 36.88 14.86
CA LYS A 147 7.97 37.13 14.63
C LYS A 147 7.78 38.35 13.73
N GLY A 148 7.01 38.23 12.65
CA GLY A 148 6.76 39.31 11.69
C GLY A 148 7.83 39.44 10.58
N LYS A 149 8.81 38.52 10.51
CA LYS A 149 9.80 38.43 9.42
C LYS A 149 9.71 37.11 8.67
N GLU A 150 8.57 36.45 8.69
CA GLU A 150 8.38 35.11 8.10
C GLU A 150 8.71 35.09 6.60
N GLU A 151 8.47 36.20 5.89
CA GLU A 151 8.79 36.37 4.46
C GLU A 151 10.31 36.33 4.16
N ASP A 152 11.16 36.81 5.08
CA ASP A 152 12.62 36.72 4.93
C ASP A 152 13.10 35.24 4.89
N TYR A 153 12.25 34.32 5.35
CA TYR A 153 12.51 32.87 5.40
C TYR A 153 11.66 32.04 4.40
N ALA A 154 10.78 32.67 3.59
CA ALA A 154 9.91 32.04 2.58
C ALA A 154 10.53 31.97 1.18
#